data_AF-A0A2D9CD81-F1
#
_entry.id   AF-A0A2D9CD81-F1
#
_cell.length_a   1.000
_cell.length_b   1.000
_cell.length_c   1.000
_cell.angle_alpha   90.00
_cell.angle_beta   90.00
_cell.angle_gamma   90.00
#
_symmetry.space_group_name_H-M   'P 1'
#
loop_
_entity.id
_entity.type
_entity.pdbx_description
1 polymer ?
#
loop_
_entity_poly.entity_id
_entity_poly.type
_entity_poly.pdbx_seq_one_letter_code
_entity_poly.pdbx_strand_id
1 'polypeptide(L)' 'MNVGKLIFDWINDPAVEEKVVKSLNDSVDIPFINEKTEEKIAKAVWSAVRDVLKKVFEDGK' A
#
# COMPACT_ATOMS: atom_id res chain seq x y z
N MET A 1 17.58 -13.08 12.03
CA MET A 1 16.88 -12.01 11.27
C MET A 1 15.42 -12.05 11.65
N ASN A 2 14.84 -10.91 12.05
CA ASN A 2 13.40 -10.82 12.31
C ASN A 2 12.70 -10.47 10.99
N VAL A 3 12.05 -11.45 10.36
CA VAL A 3 11.36 -11.30 9.07
C VAL A 3 10.26 -10.23 9.14
N GLY A 4 9.59 -10.10 10.29
CA GLY A 4 8.55 -9.07 10.47
C GLY A 4 9.12 -7.65 10.39
N LYS A 5 10.32 -7.41 10.93
CA LYS A 5 11.00 -6.12 10.80
C LYS A 5 11.39 -5.80 9.36
N LEU A 6 11.87 -6.79 8.60
CA LEU A 6 12.21 -6.60 7.19
C LEU A 6 11.00 -6.26 6.32
N ILE A 7 9.86 -6.92 6.56
CA ILE A 7 8.60 -6.62 5.87
C ILE A 7 8.10 -5.24 6.29
N PHE A 8 8.18 -4.89 7.58
CA PHE A 8 7.79 -3.58 8.08
C PHE A 8 8.62 -2.44 7.46
N ASP A 9 9.93 -2.58 7.40
CA ASP A 9 10.81 -1.60 6.77
C ASP A 9 10.51 -1.47 5.27
N TRP A 10 10.19 -2.59 4.60
CA TRP A 10 9.82 -2.62 3.18
C TRP A 10 8.47 -1.93 2.89
N ILE A 11 7.42 -2.13 3.71
CA ILE A 11 6.12 -1.48 3.48
C ILE A 11 6.13 0.02 3.79
N ASN A 12 7.10 0.49 4.57
CA ASN A 12 7.27 1.91 4.91
C ASN A 12 8.19 2.65 3.93
N ASP A 13 8.82 1.94 3.00
CA ASP A 13 9.63 2.54 1.94
C ASP A 13 8.70 3.29 0.94
N PRO A 14 8.89 4.61 0.76
CA PRO A 14 8.13 5.39 -0.21
C PRO A 14 8.22 4.85 -1.65
N ALA A 15 9.35 4.25 -2.02
CA ALA A 15 9.54 3.68 -3.35
C ALA A 15 8.70 2.41 -3.57
N VAL A 16 8.34 1.71 -2.50
CA VAL A 16 7.43 0.54 -2.55
C VAL A 16 5.98 1.02 -2.68
N GLU A 17 5.61 2.06 -1.93
CA GLU A 17 4.30 2.71 -2.06
C GLU A 17 4.01 3.13 -3.51
N GLU A 18 4.94 3.85 -4.14
CA GLU A 18 4.75 4.34 -5.51
C GLU A 18 4.56 3.20 -6.52
N LYS A 19 5.33 2.11 -6.38
CA LYS A 19 5.20 0.92 -7.23
C LYS A 19 3.86 0.21 -7.05
N VAL A 20 3.38 0.08 -5.82
CA VAL A 20 2.12 -0.61 -5.53
C VAL A 20 0.92 0.24 -5.98
N VAL A 21 0.95 1.56 -5.73
CA VAL A 21 -0.08 2.49 -6.21
C VAL A 21 -0.18 2.45 -7.74
N LYS A 22 0.96 2.47 -8.43
CA LYS A 22 0.99 2.36 -9.90
C LYS A 22 0.44 1.02 -10.38
N SER A 23 0.87 -0.09 -9.78
CA SER A 23 0.37 -1.42 -10.14
C SER A 23 -1.13 -1.58 -9.85
N LEU A 24 -1.65 -0.96 -8.80
CA LEU A 24 -3.07 -0.92 -8.49
C LEU A 24 -3.85 -0.12 -9.54
N ASN A 25 -3.36 1.05 -9.94
CA ASN A 25 -3.95 1.82 -11.03
C ASN A 25 -3.96 1.04 -12.35
N ASP A 26 -2.87 0.32 -12.67
CA ASP A 26 -2.76 -0.46 -13.90
C ASP A 26 -3.64 -1.73 -13.89
N SER A 27 -3.89 -2.32 -12.71
CA SER A 27 -4.59 -3.61 -12.57
C SER A 27 -6.08 -3.46 -12.28
N VAL A 28 -6.45 -2.44 -11.50
CA VAL A 28 -7.84 -2.10 -11.28
C VAL A 28 -8.19 -1.13 -12.40
N ASP A 29 -8.62 -1.68 -13.53
CA ASP A 29 -9.21 -0.96 -14.65
C ASP A 29 -10.54 -0.32 -14.19
N ILE A 30 -10.47 0.61 -13.24
CA ILE A 30 -11.61 1.26 -12.63
C ILE A 30 -12.22 2.12 -13.75
N PRO A 31 -13.46 1.87 -14.20
CA PRO A 31 -14.06 2.70 -15.23
C PRO A 31 -14.20 4.15 -14.72
N PHE A 32 -13.52 5.08 -15.39
CA PHE A 32 -13.13 6.36 -14.79
C PHE A 32 -14.12 7.52 -14.88
N ILE A 33 -14.11 8.30 -13.79
CA ILE A 33 -14.60 9.67 -13.71
C ILE A 33 -13.44 10.69 -13.90
N ASN A 34 -12.23 10.47 -13.36
CA ASN A 34 -10.95 11.19 -13.67
C ASN A 34 -9.66 10.59 -13.00
N GLU A 35 -8.47 10.91 -13.54
CA GLU A 35 -7.10 10.50 -13.06
C GLU A 35 -6.72 10.92 -11.62
N LYS A 36 -7.26 12.02 -11.10
CA LYS A 36 -7.00 12.43 -9.70
C LYS A 36 -7.77 11.57 -8.70
N THR A 37 -8.92 11.04 -9.12
CA THR A 37 -9.73 10.13 -8.32
C THR A 37 -9.08 8.75 -8.23
N GLU A 38 -8.45 8.30 -9.31
CA GLU A 38 -7.62 7.09 -9.36
C GLU A 38 -6.54 7.07 -8.30
N GLU A 39 -5.69 8.09 -8.35
CA GLU A 39 -4.54 8.19 -7.47
C GLU A 39 -4.98 8.23 -6.00
N LYS A 40 -6.12 8.90 -5.72
CA LYS A 40 -6.74 8.89 -4.39
C LYS A 40 -7.20 7.50 -3.96
N ILE A 41 -7.85 6.74 -4.84
CA ILE A 41 -8.34 5.40 -4.51
C ILE A 41 -7.16 4.45 -4.30
N ALA A 42 -6.17 4.44 -5.19
CA ALA A 42 -5.00 3.58 -5.05
C ALA A 42 -4.18 3.91 -3.79
N LYS A 43 -4.00 5.20 -3.47
CA LYS A 43 -3.38 5.61 -2.19
C LYS A 43 -4.22 5.17 -0.99
N ALA A 44 -5.54 5.28 -1.05
CA ALA A 44 -6.41 4.85 0.04
C ALA A 44 -6.34 3.32 0.27
N VAL A 45 -6.32 2.53 -0.80
CA VAL A 45 -6.15 1.07 -0.74
C VAL A 45 -4.79 0.72 -0.14
N TRP A 46 -3.72 1.36 -0.61
CA TRP A 46 -2.39 1.13 -0.08
C TRP A 46 -2.28 1.51 1.41
N SER A 47 -2.86 2.63 1.82
CA SER A 47 -2.92 3.05 3.23
C SER A 47 -3.66 2.02 4.09
N ALA A 48 -4.81 1.54 3.63
CA ALA A 48 -5.59 0.54 4.37
C ALA A 48 -4.80 -0.77 4.56
N VAL A 49 -4.10 -1.24 3.53
CA VAL A 49 -3.24 -2.43 3.61
C VAL A 49 -2.07 -2.19 4.56
N ARG A 50 -1.40 -1.04 4.47
CA ARG A 50 -0.27 -0.70 5.34
C ARG A 50 -0.68 -0.64 6.81
N ASP A 51 -1.84 -0.07 7.12
CA ASP A 51 -2.37 0.01 8.49
C ASP A 51 -2.70 -1.36 9.07
N VAL A 52 -3.28 -2.26 8.27
CA VAL A 52 -3.54 -3.65 8.69
C VAL A 52 -2.22 -4.37 8.97
N LEU A 53 -1.24 -4.27 8.06
CA LEU A 53 0.06 -4.90 8.25
C LEU A 53 0.79 -4.35 9.47
N LYS A 54 0.77 -3.02 9.66
CA LYS A 54 1.34 -2.36 10.84
C LYS A 54 0.72 -2.88 12.13
N LYS A 55 -0.61 -2.99 12.20
CA LYS A 55 -1.28 -3.58 13.37
C LYS A 55 -0.87 -5.03 13.60
N VAL A 56 -0.82 -5.86 12.55
CA VAL A 56 -0.37 -7.27 12.69
C VAL A 56 1.07 -7.36 13.23
N PHE A 57 1.96 -6.46 12.82
CA PHE A 57 3.35 -6.44 13.29
C PHE A 57 3.52 -5.78 14.68
N GLU A 58 2.68 -4.80 15.04
CA GLU A 58 2.70 -4.12 16.35
C GLU A 58 1.95 -4.93 17.44
N ASP A 59 0.82 -5.53 17.08
CA ASP A 59 0.03 -6.44 17.92
C ASP A 59 0.64 -7.84 17.97
N GLY A 60 1.58 -8.16 17.07
CA GLY A 60 2.39 -9.39 17.07
C GLY A 60 3.44 -9.47 18.19
N LYS A 61 3.17 -8.81 19.33
CA LYS A 61 3.71 -9.18 20.63
C LYS A 61 3.01 -10.44 21.15
#